data_AF-A0A0L0UHR2-F1
#
_entry.id   AF-A0A0L0UHR2-F1
#
_cell.length_a   1.000
_cell.length_b   1.000
_cell.length_c   1.000
_cell.angle_alpha   90.00
_cell.angle_beta   90.00
_cell.angle_gamma   90.00
#
_symmetry.space_group_name_H-M   'P 1'
#
loop_
_entity.id
_entity.type
_entity.pdbx_description
1 polymer ?
#
loop_
_entity_poly.entity_id
_entity_poly.type
_entity_poly.pdbx_seq_one_letter_code
_entity_poly.pdbx_strand_id
1 'polypeptide(L)'
;KGWSQVAIFPEGTCTNHAALIQFKKGAFIAGLPVQPVLIRYPNKHDTFTWTWQGPSLMRLFWLTLAQFHSRCEIEFLPVYKPSELEKQNPSLYAHNVRNLMAKALNVPTTEYCFSDALLIERASKWNA
;
A
#
# COMPACT_ATOMS: atom_id res chain seq x y z
N LYS A 1 -17.33 -19.26 17.41
CA LYS A 1 -16.54 -18.08 17.88
C LYS A 1 -15.67 -17.65 16.71
N GLY A 2 -16.06 -16.59 16.00
CA GLY A 2 -15.32 -16.08 14.85
C GLY A 2 -14.11 -15.29 15.30
N TRP A 3 -12.99 -15.46 14.61
CA TRP A 3 -11.80 -14.63 14.79
C TRP A 3 -12.16 -13.16 14.52
N SER A 4 -11.64 -12.26 15.35
CA SER A 4 -11.70 -10.81 15.07
C SER A 4 -11.00 -10.56 13.74
N GLN A 5 -11.71 -10.00 12.76
CA GLN A 5 -11.10 -9.64 11.48
C GLN A 5 -10.13 -8.49 11.72
N VAL A 6 -8.85 -8.71 11.40
CA VAL A 6 -7.79 -7.70 11.50
C VAL A 6 -7.53 -7.15 10.12
N ALA A 7 -7.67 -5.83 9.96
CA ALA A 7 -7.23 -5.13 8.76
C ALA A 7 -5.77 -4.69 8.93
N ILE A 8 -4.93 -5.01 7.95
CA ILE A 8 -3.52 -4.65 7.93
C ILE A 8 -3.22 -3.94 6.61
N PHE A 9 -2.51 -2.81 6.68
CA PHE A 9 -1.97 -2.12 5.52
C PHE A 9 -0.51 -2.55 5.33
N PRO A 10 -0.22 -3.54 4.47
CA PRO A 10 1.10 -4.15 4.37
C PRO A 10 2.16 -3.17 3.83
N GLU A 11 1.74 -2.09 3.19
CA GLU A 11 2.58 -1.00 2.70
C GLU A 11 3.22 -0.19 3.85
N GLY A 12 2.49 -0.01 4.95
CA GLY A 12 2.96 0.73 6.13
C GLY A 12 3.20 2.23 5.91
N THR A 13 2.79 2.79 4.77
CA THR A 13 2.77 4.22 4.44
C THR A 13 1.64 4.48 3.44
N CYS A 14 1.24 5.74 3.26
CA CYS A 14 0.40 6.15 2.13
C CYS A 14 1.31 6.47 0.92
N THR A 15 1.04 5.89 -0.24
CA THR A 15 1.70 6.22 -1.51
C THR A 15 0.75 6.91 -2.47
N ASN A 16 1.29 7.53 -3.51
CA ASN A 16 0.59 8.36 -4.49
C ASN A 16 -0.30 7.57 -5.48
N HIS A 17 -0.74 6.36 -5.11
CA HIS A 17 -1.56 5.44 -5.92
C HIS A 17 -0.99 5.10 -7.31
N ALA A 18 0.23 5.52 -7.63
CA ALA A 18 0.86 5.32 -8.93
C ALA A 18 1.62 4.00 -9.03
N ALA A 19 2.04 3.44 -7.89
CA ALA A 19 2.71 2.15 -7.81
C ALA A 19 2.51 1.53 -6.42
N LEU A 20 2.52 0.20 -6.35
CA LEU A 20 2.60 -0.49 -5.06
C LEU A 20 4.06 -0.73 -4.67
N ILE A 21 4.45 -0.24 -3.50
CA ILE A 21 5.78 -0.52 -2.92
C ILE A 21 5.85 -1.92 -2.31
N GLN A 22 7.06 -2.31 -1.89
CA GLN A 22 7.27 -3.60 -1.26
C GLN A 22 6.45 -3.75 0.04
N PHE A 23 5.71 -4.86 0.13
CA PHE A 23 4.91 -5.19 1.31
C PHE A 23 5.78 -5.71 2.45
N LYS A 24 5.49 -5.25 3.67
CA LYS A 24 6.15 -5.77 4.88
C LYS A 24 5.71 -7.20 5.15
N LYS A 25 6.70 -8.10 5.30
CA LYS A 25 6.48 -9.54 5.55
C LYS A 25 5.69 -9.86 6.81
N GLY A 26 5.64 -8.94 7.80
CA GLY A 26 5.01 -9.17 9.10
C GLY A 26 3.55 -9.62 9.01
N ALA A 27 2.78 -9.10 8.05
CA ALA A 27 1.39 -9.47 7.83
C ALA A 27 1.21 -10.91 7.29
N PHE A 28 2.27 -11.50 6.75
CA PHE A 28 2.25 -12.77 6.00
C PHE A 28 2.94 -13.92 6.75
N ILE A 29 3.58 -13.66 7.89
CA ILE A 29 4.30 -14.67 8.69
C ILE A 29 3.37 -15.78 9.18
N ALA A 30 2.11 -15.47 9.46
CA ALA A 30 1.14 -16.45 9.95
C ALA A 30 0.78 -17.53 8.91
N GLY A 31 1.08 -17.32 7.61
CA GLY A 31 0.77 -18.30 6.56
C GLY A 31 -0.73 -18.60 6.41
N LEU A 32 -1.59 -17.71 6.89
CA LEU A 32 -3.05 -17.84 6.83
C LEU A 32 -3.59 -17.24 5.52
N PRO A 33 -4.78 -17.68 5.07
CA PRO A 33 -5.47 -17.05 3.96
C PRO A 33 -5.73 -15.58 4.25
N VAL A 34 -5.46 -14.72 3.27
CA VAL A 34 -5.71 -13.28 3.37
C VAL A 34 -6.77 -12.87 2.37
N GLN A 35 -7.53 -11.83 2.71
CA GLN A 35 -8.50 -11.20 1.83
C GLN A 35 -7.90 -9.89 1.32
N PRO A 36 -7.40 -9.83 0.07
CA PRO A 36 -6.91 -8.57 -0.48
C PRO A 36 -8.08 -7.61 -0.70
N VAL A 37 -7.90 -6.36 -0.29
CA VAL A 37 -8.87 -5.28 -0.46
C VAL A 37 -8.15 -4.13 -1.14
N LEU A 38 -8.71 -3.68 -2.27
CA LEU A 38 -8.19 -2.55 -3.03
C LEU A 38 -9.00 -1.31 -2.70
N ILE A 39 -8.33 -0.18 -2.62
CA ILE A 39 -8.97 1.12 -2.44
C ILE A 39 -8.55 1.99 -3.62
N ARG A 40 -9.53 2.49 -4.37
CA ARG A 40 -9.33 3.42 -5.49
C ARG A 40 -9.96 4.76 -5.17
N TYR A 41 -9.27 5.83 -5.53
CA TYR A 41 -9.76 7.18 -5.43
C TYR A 41 -9.84 7.78 -6.83
N PRO A 42 -10.94 7.54 -7.59
CA PRO A 42 -11.12 8.09 -8.93
C PRO A 42 -11.51 9.58 -8.87
N ASN A 43 -10.75 10.37 -8.11
CA ASN A 43 -10.93 11.81 -7.97
C ASN A 43 -9.99 12.54 -8.92
N LYS A 44 -10.47 13.63 -9.54
CA LYS A 44 -9.66 14.47 -10.43
C LYS A 44 -8.45 15.09 -9.70
N HIS A 45 -8.62 15.38 -8.42
CA HIS A 45 -7.58 15.89 -7.54
C HIS A 45 -7.42 14.92 -6.37
N ASP A 46 -6.18 14.50 -6.12
CA ASP A 46 -5.85 13.73 -4.93
C ASP A 46 -5.56 14.69 -3.78
N THR A 47 -6.56 14.91 -2.94
CA THR A 47 -6.45 15.78 -1.75
C THR A 47 -6.41 14.98 -0.45
N PHE A 48 -6.43 13.65 -0.53
CA PHE A 48 -6.52 12.77 0.64
C PHE A 48 -5.19 12.09 0.95
N THR A 49 -4.36 11.86 -0.08
CA THR A 49 -3.09 11.18 0.11
C THR A 49 -2.03 12.15 0.64
N TRP A 50 -1.74 12.05 1.93
CA TRP A 50 -0.54 12.68 2.49
C TRP A 50 0.67 11.77 2.25
N THR A 51 1.53 12.18 1.31
CA THR A 51 2.82 11.54 1.06
C THR A 51 3.95 12.37 1.67
N TRP A 52 5.11 11.75 1.90
CA TRP A 52 6.27 12.43 2.50
C TRP A 52 6.82 13.60 1.66
N GLN A 53 6.69 13.53 0.34
CA GLN A 53 7.00 14.63 -0.59
C GLN A 53 5.74 15.40 -1.02
N GLY A 54 4.61 15.17 -0.35
CA GLY A 54 3.32 15.75 -0.67
C GLY A 54 3.14 17.16 -0.11
N PRO A 55 2.01 17.81 -0.43
CA PRO A 55 1.62 19.08 0.16
C PRO A 55 1.57 19.01 1.69
N SER A 56 1.80 20.15 2.36
CA SER A 56 1.64 20.23 3.81
C SER A 56 0.22 19.80 4.23
N LEU A 57 0.10 19.20 5.43
CA LEU A 57 -1.17 18.67 5.93
C LEU A 57 -2.29 19.73 5.92
N MET A 58 -1.97 20.98 6.27
CA MET A 58 -2.93 22.09 6.24
C MET A 58 -3.42 22.42 4.82
N ARG A 59 -2.52 22.36 3.83
CA ARG A 59 -2.89 22.55 2.43
C ARG A 59 -3.76 21.40 1.94
N LEU A 60 -3.42 20.16 2.31
CA LEU A 60 -4.20 18.96 1.98
C LEU A 60 -5.62 19.04 2.59
N PHE A 61 -5.71 19.47 3.85
CA PHE A 61 -6.97 19.67 4.56
C PHE A 61 -7.85 20.74 3.89
N TRP A 62 -7.26 21.89 3.55
CA TRP A 62 -7.98 22.95 2.83
C TRP A 62 -8.48 22.48 1.46
N LEU A 63 -7.64 21.76 0.70
CA LEU A 63 -8.03 21.22 -0.60
C LEU A 63 -9.14 20.17 -0.46
N THR A 64 -9.10 19.34 0.59
CA THR A 64 -10.17 18.38 0.89
C THR A 64 -11.48 19.07 1.24
N LEU A 65 -11.45 20.14 2.05
CA LEU A 65 -12.65 20.92 2.36
C LEU A 65 -13.22 21.64 1.13
N ALA A 66 -12.36 22.03 0.18
CA ALA A 66 -12.76 22.66 -1.07
C ALA A 66 -13.36 21.66 -2.07
N GLN A 67 -13.24 20.34 -1.85
CA GLN A 67 -13.89 19.32 -2.66
C GLN A 67 -15.26 18.96 -2.09
N PHE A 68 -16.31 19.39 -2.79
CA PHE A 68 -17.71 19.07 -2.43
C PHE A 68 -18.00 17.56 -2.40
N HIS A 69 -17.31 16.79 -3.25
CA HIS A 69 -17.48 15.35 -3.33
C HIS A 69 -16.15 14.66 -3.58
N SER A 70 -15.91 13.58 -2.84
CA SER A 70 -14.72 12.74 -2.93
C SER A 70 -15.14 11.29 -3.00
N ARG A 71 -14.88 10.65 -4.14
CA ARG A 71 -15.24 9.26 -4.41
C ARG A 71 -14.14 8.34 -3.91
N CYS A 72 -14.54 7.28 -3.20
CA CYS A 72 -13.68 6.19 -2.79
C CYS A 72 -14.37 4.89 -3.19
N GLU A 73 -13.67 4.04 -3.93
CA GLU A 73 -14.16 2.75 -4.39
C GLU A 73 -13.34 1.66 -3.70
N ILE A 74 -14.05 0.73 -3.06
CA ILE A 74 -13.43 -0.40 -2.37
C ILE A 74 -13.76 -1.66 -3.16
N GLU A 75 -12.74 -2.38 -3.60
CA GLU A 75 -12.90 -3.65 -4.30
C GLU A 75 -12.34 -4.79 -3.44
N PHE A 76 -13.19 -5.77 -3.15
CA PHE A 76 -12.80 -6.99 -2.47
C PHE A 76 -12.43 -8.04 -3.52
N LEU A 77 -11.17 -8.46 -3.53
CA LEU A 77 -10.72 -9.54 -4.40
C LEU A 77 -11.17 -10.91 -3.86
N PRO A 78 -10.94 -12.04 -4.55
CA PRO A 78 -11.13 -13.34 -3.92
C PRO A 78 -10.10 -13.58 -2.80
N VAL A 79 -10.48 -14.38 -1.79
CA VAL A 79 -9.57 -14.82 -0.71
C VAL A 79 -8.37 -15.54 -1.31
N TYR A 80 -7.17 -15.05 -1.01
CA TYR A 80 -5.93 -15.67 -1.42
C TYR A 80 -5.50 -16.73 -0.40
N LYS A 81 -5.33 -17.96 -0.87
CA LYS A 81 -4.86 -19.09 -0.04
C LYS A 81 -3.40 -19.38 -0.35
N PRO A 82 -2.49 -19.29 0.64
CA PRO A 82 -1.08 -19.51 0.38
C PRO A 82 -0.78 -20.98 0.09
N SER A 83 0.10 -21.21 -0.87
CA SER A 83 0.75 -22.49 -1.16
C SER A 83 1.73 -22.89 -0.06
N GLU A 84 2.17 -24.16 -0.04
CA GLU A 84 3.16 -24.63 0.94
C GLU A 84 4.47 -23.86 0.88
N LEU A 85 4.91 -23.47 -0.33
CA LEU A 85 6.11 -22.65 -0.53
C LEU A 85 5.94 -21.24 0.04
N GLU A 86 4.78 -20.62 -0.13
CA GLU A 86 4.47 -19.30 0.42
C GLU A 86 4.34 -19.31 1.95
N LYS A 87 3.86 -20.42 2.53
CA LYS A 87 3.85 -20.60 3.98
C LYS A 87 5.26 -20.69 4.57
N GLN A 88 6.20 -21.31 3.86
CA GLN A 88 7.60 -21.38 4.27
C GLN A 88 8.35 -20.06 4.04
N ASN A 89 7.97 -19.30 3.02
CA ASN A 89 8.60 -18.02 2.68
C ASN A 89 7.59 -16.85 2.69
N PRO A 90 7.46 -16.15 3.84
CA PRO A 90 6.55 -15.01 3.98
C PRO A 90 6.84 -13.85 3.02
N SER A 91 8.09 -13.68 2.59
CA SER A 91 8.46 -12.64 1.62
C SER A 91 7.90 -12.96 0.23
N LEU A 92 7.96 -14.23 -0.18
CA LEU A 92 7.37 -14.69 -1.44
C LEU A 92 5.84 -14.51 -1.40
N TYR A 93 5.21 -14.85 -0.26
CA TYR A 93 3.78 -14.66 -0.08
C TYR A 93 3.39 -13.18 -0.22
N ALA A 94 4.09 -12.28 0.48
CA ALA A 94 3.85 -10.84 0.39
C ALA A 94 4.02 -10.32 -1.04
N HIS A 95 5.05 -10.79 -1.75
CA HIS A 95 5.33 -10.41 -3.13
C HIS A 95 4.21 -10.85 -4.09
N ASN A 96 3.73 -12.08 -3.96
CA ASN A 96 2.66 -12.61 -4.81
C ASN A 96 1.32 -11.90 -4.57
N VAL A 97 0.95 -11.64 -3.32
CA VAL A 97 -0.26 -10.89 -2.98
C VAL A 97 -0.18 -9.46 -3.51
N ARG A 98 0.97 -8.78 -3.35
CA ARG A 98 1.20 -7.46 -3.93
C ARG A 98 1.03 -7.48 -5.45
N ASN A 99 1.63 -8.45 -6.14
CA ASN A 99 1.54 -8.56 -7.60
C ASN A 99 0.10 -8.80 -8.07
N LEU A 100 -0.67 -9.60 -7.32
CA LEU A 100 -2.09 -9.82 -7.59
C LEU A 100 -2.89 -8.53 -7.41
N MET A 101 -2.65 -7.79 -6.33
CA MET A 101 -3.29 -6.48 -6.09
C MET A 101 -2.90 -5.46 -7.16
N ALA A 102 -1.63 -5.40 -7.55
CA ALA A 102 -1.12 -4.49 -8.57
C ALA A 102 -1.76 -4.76 -9.94
N LYS A 103 -1.91 -6.04 -10.33
CA LYS A 103 -2.61 -6.43 -11.56
C LYS A 103 -4.06 -5.98 -11.57
N ALA A 104 -4.77 -6.13 -10.46
CA ALA A 104 -6.16 -5.69 -10.34
C ALA A 104 -6.30 -4.16 -10.29
N LEU A 105 -5.32 -3.45 -9.73
CA LEU A 105 -5.25 -1.99 -9.75
C LEU A 105 -4.75 -1.42 -11.09
N ASN A 106 -4.14 -2.25 -11.94
CA ASN A 106 -3.44 -1.86 -13.16
C ASN A 106 -2.33 -0.81 -12.91
N VAL A 107 -1.54 -1.02 -11.85
CA VAL A 107 -0.41 -0.15 -11.47
C VAL A 107 0.89 -0.94 -11.45
N PRO A 108 2.04 -0.31 -11.74
CA PRO A 108 3.34 -0.94 -11.57
C PRO A 108 3.65 -1.24 -10.10
N THR A 109 4.62 -2.13 -9.89
CA THR A 109 5.17 -2.48 -8.58
C THR A 109 6.63 -2.03 -8.47
N THR A 110 7.07 -1.69 -7.26
CA THR A 110 8.48 -1.40 -6.97
C THR A 110 8.98 -2.23 -5.80
N GLU A 111 10.24 -2.69 -5.88
CA GLU A 111 10.91 -3.44 -4.81
C GLU A 111 11.44 -2.52 -3.70
N TYR A 112 11.43 -1.21 -3.92
CA TYR A 112 11.84 -0.24 -2.91
C TYR A 112 10.73 -0.02 -1.89
N CYS A 113 11.13 0.17 -0.64
CA CYS A 113 10.25 0.57 0.45
C CYS A 113 10.59 1.99 0.92
N PHE A 114 9.76 2.54 1.81
CA PHE A 114 9.96 3.89 2.34
C PHE A 114 11.34 4.10 3.00
N SER A 115 11.86 3.08 3.71
CA SER A 115 13.18 3.20 4.34
C SER A 115 14.32 3.32 3.33
N ASP A 116 14.16 2.74 2.13
CA ASP A 116 15.19 2.85 1.08
C ASP A 116 15.27 4.28 0.55
N ALA A 117 14.13 4.94 0.36
CA ALA A 117 14.08 6.35 -0.04
C ALA A 117 14.79 7.25 1.00
N LEU A 118 14.55 7.00 2.29
CA LEU A 118 15.21 7.75 3.37
C LEU A 118 16.73 7.52 3.41
N LEU A 119 17.17 6.29 3.16
CA LEU A 119 18.59 5.95 3.08
C LEU A 119 19.28 6.63 1.91
N ILE A 120 18.65 6.64 0.73
CA ILE A 120 19.16 7.33 -0.46
C ILE A 120 19.27 8.84 -0.22
N GLU A 121 18.25 9.46 0.39
CA GLU A 121 18.28 10.89 0.70
C GLU A 121 19.42 11.23 1.67
N ARG A 122 19.60 10.41 2.72
CA ARG A 122 20.71 10.58 3.67
C ARG A 122 22.05 10.43 2.96
N ALA A 123 22.25 9.38 2.17
CA ALA A 123 23.48 9.14 1.42
C ALA A 123 23.81 10.32 0.48
N SER A 124 22.80 10.88 -0.19
CA SER A 124 22.97 12.06 -1.05
C SER A 124 23.51 13.28 -0.29
N LYS A 125 23.18 13.44 1.00
CA LYS A 125 23.68 14.55 1.83
C LYS A 125 25.14 14.35 2.28
N TRP A 126 25.63 13.11 2.31
CA TRP A 126 27.05 12.81 2.62
C TRP A 126 27.97 12.96 1.41
N ASN A 127 27.41 12.87 0.19
CA ASN A 127 28.12 13.05 -1.06
C ASN A 127 28.12 14.51 -1.56
N ALA A 128 27.50 15.43 -0.82
CA ALA A 128 27.43 16.86 -1.08
C ALA A 128 28.34 17.62 -0.11
#